data_AF-A0A1H8AA38-F1
#
_entry.id   AF-A0A1H8AA38-F1
#
_cell.length_a   1.000
_cell.length_b   1.000
_cell.length_c   1.000
_cell.angle_alpha   90.00
_cell.angle_beta   90.00
_cell.angle_gamma   90.00
#
_symmetry.space_group_name_H-M   'P 1'
#
loop_
_entity.id
_entity.type
_entity.pdbx_description
1 polymer ?
#
loop_
_entity_poly.entity_id
_entity_poly.type
_entity_poly.pdbx_seq_one_letter_code
_entity_poly.pdbx_strand_id
1 'polypeptide(L)'
;MRDFLILKLHGPMQAWGEHTFEGLRPSANFPTRSGLLGLLGACLGIKRNDREQLQQLADSVGMAVRIDERHISRKDRTSRTLRVVKMIDYHTVKDAREDYRGLKKHDTIQTWREYLYDAEFTVALWNYPDATLDLSVLETAVKKPYFTPYLGRRSCPLTRPLFEERFESSNLLEAFKRIAPYVGTIYSEEKIGDRMKRVRDVPLINQPRQFAGRNLYIHGGGHVPE
;
A
#
# COMPACT_ATOMS: atom_id res chain seq x y z
N MET A 1 -3.97 -8.80 -24.69
CA MET A 1 -4.63 -8.25 -23.47
C MET A 1 -3.88 -8.81 -22.27
N ARG A 2 -3.88 -8.09 -21.15
CA ARG A 2 -3.21 -8.52 -19.91
C ARG A 2 -4.26 -8.64 -18.81
N ASP A 3 -4.12 -9.65 -17.98
CA ASP A 3 -4.95 -9.88 -16.81
C ASP A 3 -4.55 -8.95 -15.65
N PHE A 4 -5.54 -8.42 -14.94
CA PHE A 4 -5.37 -7.50 -13.84
C PHE A 4 -6.20 -7.92 -12.64
N LEU A 5 -5.59 -7.89 -11.45
CA LEU A 5 -6.30 -8.02 -10.18
C LEU A 5 -6.42 -6.64 -9.53
N ILE A 6 -7.65 -6.20 -9.31
CA ILE A 6 -7.96 -4.90 -8.74
C ILE A 6 -8.30 -5.02 -7.25
N LEU A 7 -7.63 -4.20 -6.45
CA LEU A 7 -7.85 -4.09 -5.01
C LEU A 7 -8.29 -2.68 -4.62
N LYS A 8 -9.05 -2.59 -3.52
CA LYS A 8 -9.56 -1.35 -2.95
C LYS A 8 -9.07 -1.20 -1.51
N LEU A 9 -8.23 -0.20 -1.29
CA LEU A 9 -7.64 0.11 0.02
C LEU A 9 -8.40 1.26 0.67
N HIS A 10 -9.48 0.90 1.36
CA HIS A 10 -10.38 1.84 2.01
C HIS A 10 -10.38 1.57 3.51
N GLY A 11 -10.20 2.62 4.30
CA GLY A 11 -10.21 2.58 5.75
C GLY A 11 -10.25 3.99 6.32
N PRO A 12 -10.60 4.16 7.60
CA PRO A 12 -10.68 5.49 8.21
C PRO A 12 -9.30 6.14 8.35
N MET A 13 -8.28 5.31 8.51
CA MET A 13 -6.88 5.68 8.67
C MET A 13 -6.00 4.72 7.88
N GLN A 14 -4.90 5.22 7.31
CA GLN A 14 -3.88 4.40 6.64
C GLN A 14 -2.48 4.91 7.02
N ALA A 15 -1.45 4.07 6.87
CA ALA A 15 -0.06 4.50 7.08
C ALA A 15 0.94 3.74 6.20
N TRP A 16 1.54 4.41 5.23
CA TRP A 16 2.42 3.83 4.23
C TRP A 16 3.86 4.30 4.48
N GLY A 17 4.62 3.53 5.25
CA GLY A 17 5.88 4.01 5.84
C GLY A 17 6.91 4.53 4.83
N GLU A 18 7.53 5.65 5.16
CA GLU A 18 8.72 6.18 4.49
C GLU A 18 10.00 5.83 5.24
N HIS A 19 11.13 6.27 4.71
CA HIS A 19 12.45 6.04 5.31
C HIS A 19 12.58 6.73 6.68
N THR A 20 12.95 5.97 7.71
CA THR A 20 13.29 6.50 9.03
C THR A 20 14.07 5.46 9.85
N PHE A 21 15.00 5.93 10.69
CA PHE A 21 15.60 5.16 11.77
C PHE A 21 15.23 5.72 13.17
N GLU A 22 14.43 6.78 13.21
CA GLU A 22 14.13 7.60 14.37
C GLU A 22 12.78 7.22 15.03
N GLY A 23 12.39 7.95 16.08
CA GLY A 23 11.07 7.80 16.72
C GLY A 23 9.90 8.35 15.91
N LEU A 24 10.17 9.25 14.95
CA LEU A 24 9.19 9.71 13.97
C LEU A 24 8.94 8.61 12.93
N ARG A 25 7.68 8.30 12.65
CA ARG A 25 7.26 7.26 11.71
C ARG A 25 6.43 7.90 10.60
N PRO A 26 7.08 8.48 9.57
CA PRO A 26 6.39 9.17 8.49
C PRO A 26 5.55 8.23 7.64
N SER A 27 4.56 8.80 6.94
CA SER A 27 3.72 8.10 5.97
C SER A 27 3.76 8.82 4.63
N ALA A 28 4.02 8.07 3.57
CA ALA A 28 3.83 8.49 2.20
C ALA A 28 2.35 8.82 1.93
N ASN A 29 2.11 9.62 0.90
CA ASN A 29 0.76 10.05 0.49
C ASN A 29 -0.02 8.96 -0.29
N PHE A 30 0.61 7.83 -0.59
CA PHE A 30 0.01 6.69 -1.28
C PHE A 30 0.68 5.37 -0.86
N PRO A 31 0.02 4.21 -1.06
CA PRO A 31 0.57 2.88 -0.80
C PRO A 31 1.96 2.63 -1.41
N THR A 32 2.89 2.21 -0.57
CA THR A 32 4.25 1.83 -0.97
C THR A 32 4.31 0.39 -1.49
N ARG A 33 5.28 0.07 -2.37
CA ARG A 33 5.48 -1.30 -2.86
C ARG A 33 5.70 -2.29 -1.73
N SER A 34 6.59 -1.97 -0.80
CA SER A 34 6.81 -2.81 0.39
C SER A 34 5.55 -3.00 1.24
N GLY A 35 4.71 -1.97 1.37
CA GLY A 35 3.43 -2.06 2.07
C GLY A 35 2.45 -3.01 1.37
N LEU A 36 2.33 -2.89 0.04
CA LEU A 36 1.46 -3.75 -0.77
C LEU A 36 1.95 -5.20 -0.81
N LEU A 37 3.25 -5.44 -0.98
CA LEU A 37 3.83 -6.79 -0.90
C LEU A 37 3.62 -7.39 0.50
N GLY A 38 3.77 -6.60 1.57
CA GLY A 38 3.48 -7.06 2.93
C GLY A 38 2.01 -7.41 3.15
N LEU A 39 1.10 -6.63 2.57
CA LEU A 39 -0.35 -6.89 2.61
C LEU A 39 -0.71 -8.18 1.86
N LEU A 40 -0.19 -8.36 0.65
CA LEU A 40 -0.39 -9.57 -0.15
C LEU A 40 0.24 -10.80 0.53
N GLY A 41 1.46 -10.67 1.05
CA GLY A 41 2.12 -11.74 1.80
C GLY A 41 1.35 -12.13 3.06
N ALA A 42 0.69 -11.18 3.74
CA ALA A 42 -0.21 -11.48 4.85
C ALA A 42 -1.43 -12.30 4.39
N CYS A 43 -2.04 -11.91 3.27
CA CYS A 43 -3.17 -12.64 2.69
C CYS A 43 -2.78 -14.08 2.31
N LEU A 44 -1.60 -14.26 1.73
CA LEU A 44 -1.03 -15.56 1.35
C LEU A 44 -0.56 -16.42 2.54
N GLY A 45 -0.38 -15.83 3.73
CA GLY A 45 0.13 -16.54 4.90
C GLY A 45 1.65 -16.68 4.95
N ILE A 46 2.39 -15.87 4.18
CA ILE A 46 3.85 -15.89 4.12
C ILE A 46 4.43 -15.38 5.44
N LYS A 47 5.29 -16.17 6.08
CA LYS A 47 5.96 -15.79 7.32
C LYS A 47 7.13 -14.84 7.05
N ARG A 48 7.47 -14.01 8.03
CA ARG A 48 8.55 -13.00 7.90
C ARG A 48 9.94 -13.58 7.66
N ASN A 49 10.16 -14.83 8.03
CA ASN A 49 11.43 -15.55 7.83
C ASN A 49 11.46 -16.38 6.55
N ASP A 50 10.36 -16.43 5.79
CA ASP A 50 10.26 -17.17 4.54
C ASP A 50 10.74 -16.31 3.37
N ARG A 51 12.06 -16.26 3.19
CA ARG A 51 12.68 -15.40 2.18
C ARG A 51 12.34 -15.83 0.76
N GLU A 52 12.19 -17.13 0.52
CA GLU A 52 11.90 -17.68 -0.80
C GLU A 52 10.53 -17.23 -1.28
N GLN A 53 9.48 -17.43 -0.47
CA GLN A 53 8.13 -17.01 -0.85
C GLN A 53 7.99 -15.48 -0.90
N LEU A 54 8.71 -14.73 -0.05
CA LEU A 54 8.76 -13.27 -0.13
C LEU A 54 9.39 -12.81 -1.46
N GLN A 55 10.45 -13.47 -1.91
CA GLN A 55 11.14 -13.16 -3.17
C GLN A 55 10.28 -13.55 -4.36
N GLN A 56 9.68 -14.73 -4.33
CA GLN A 56 8.74 -15.20 -5.34
C GLN A 56 7.58 -14.20 -5.54
N LEU A 57 6.97 -13.73 -4.45
CA LEU A 57 5.90 -12.73 -4.52
C LEU A 57 6.41 -11.42 -5.13
N ALA A 58 7.55 -10.91 -4.66
CA ALA A 58 8.12 -9.66 -5.16
C ALA A 58 8.45 -9.72 -6.65
N ASP A 59 9.00 -10.83 -7.12
CA ASP A 59 9.41 -11.03 -8.51
C ASP A 59 8.25 -11.42 -9.44
N SER A 60 7.07 -11.74 -8.89
CA SER A 60 5.93 -12.14 -9.70
C SER A 60 4.96 -11.00 -10.01
N VAL A 61 4.96 -9.90 -9.24
CA VAL A 61 3.91 -8.88 -9.35
C VAL A 61 4.43 -7.47 -9.63
N GLY A 62 3.86 -6.89 -10.69
CA GLY A 62 3.86 -5.46 -10.92
C GLY A 62 2.63 -4.79 -10.31
N MET A 63 2.74 -3.50 -9.98
CA MET A 63 1.65 -2.75 -9.36
C MET A 63 1.57 -1.29 -9.80
N ALA A 64 0.35 -0.79 -9.76
CA ALA A 64 0.04 0.63 -9.90
C ALA A 64 -1.05 1.02 -8.92
N VAL A 65 -1.02 2.27 -8.47
CA VAL A 65 -1.92 2.81 -7.46
C VAL A 65 -2.56 4.08 -8.00
N ARG A 66 -3.88 4.11 -8.04
CA ARG A 66 -4.66 5.33 -8.26
C ARG A 66 -5.09 5.91 -6.91
N ILE A 67 -4.86 7.21 -6.74
CA ILE A 67 -5.42 7.98 -5.64
C ILE A 67 -6.88 8.32 -6.00
N ASP A 68 -7.81 7.82 -5.21
CA ASP A 68 -9.24 8.02 -5.43
C ASP A 68 -9.74 9.20 -4.59
N GLU A 69 -10.58 10.05 -5.18
CA GLU A 69 -11.31 11.07 -4.43
C GLU A 69 -12.46 10.45 -3.66
N ARG A 70 -12.46 10.64 -2.34
CA ARG A 70 -13.53 10.14 -1.48
C ARG A 70 -14.70 11.12 -1.46
N HIS A 71 -15.87 10.68 -1.90
CA HIS A 71 -17.10 11.47 -1.84
C HIS A 71 -18.05 10.92 -0.77
N ILE A 72 -18.62 11.79 0.06
CA ILE A 72 -19.71 11.45 0.97
C ILE A 72 -21.01 12.05 0.46
N SER A 73 -22.01 11.19 0.26
CA SER A 73 -23.39 11.60 -0.01
C SER A 73 -24.08 11.99 1.29
N ARG A 74 -24.67 13.18 1.32
CA ARG A 74 -25.48 13.68 2.44
C ARG A 74 -26.95 13.32 2.22
N LYS A 75 -27.75 13.36 3.31
CA LYS A 75 -29.20 13.08 3.28
C LYS A 75 -29.97 14.02 2.34
N ASP A 76 -29.45 15.22 2.12
CA ASP A 76 -29.99 16.24 1.21
C ASP A 76 -29.59 16.02 -0.27
N ARG A 77 -29.01 14.86 -0.61
CA ARG A 77 -28.49 14.51 -1.95
C ARG A 77 -27.34 15.39 -2.44
N THR A 78 -26.77 16.25 -1.60
CA THR A 78 -25.50 16.92 -1.93
C THR A 78 -24.34 15.95 -1.70
N SER A 79 -23.28 16.08 -2.50
CA SER A 79 -22.04 15.35 -2.31
C SER A 79 -20.95 16.29 -1.82
N ARG A 80 -20.12 15.81 -0.90
CA ARG A 80 -18.91 16.53 -0.47
C ARG A 80 -17.70 15.65 -0.73
N THR A 81 -16.75 16.18 -1.48
CA THR A 81 -15.41 15.59 -1.59
C THR A 81 -14.66 15.80 -0.29
N LEU A 82 -14.16 14.72 0.29
CA LEU A 82 -13.24 14.76 1.42
C LEU A 82 -11.83 14.91 0.91
N ARG A 83 -11.06 15.76 1.59
CA ARG A 83 -9.63 15.92 1.32
C ARG A 83 -8.85 14.99 2.22
N VAL A 84 -7.84 14.33 1.67
CA VAL A 84 -6.90 13.55 2.46
C VAL A 84 -6.18 14.48 3.42
N VAL A 85 -6.14 14.10 4.70
CA VAL A 85 -5.41 14.83 5.74
C VAL A 85 -4.36 13.91 6.33
N LYS A 86 -3.13 14.43 6.49
CA LYS A 86 -2.07 13.74 7.21
C LYS A 86 -1.99 14.30 8.63
N MET A 87 -2.09 13.44 9.64
CA MET A 87 -1.99 13.82 11.05
C MET A 87 -0.99 12.97 11.80
N ILE A 88 -0.44 13.53 12.88
CA ILE A 88 0.55 12.87 13.74
C ILE A 88 -0.11 12.42 15.05
N ASP A 89 0.03 11.13 15.34
CA ASP A 89 -0.29 10.52 16.63
C ASP A 89 0.94 10.56 17.55
N TYR A 90 0.81 11.20 18.72
CA TYR A 90 1.83 11.14 19.78
C TYR A 90 1.63 9.84 20.57
N HIS A 91 2.54 8.90 20.36
CA HIS A 91 2.38 7.52 20.79
C HIS A 91 3.52 7.12 21.73
N THR A 92 3.19 6.90 23.00
CA THR A 92 4.13 6.47 24.02
C THR A 92 4.16 4.95 24.17
N VAL A 93 5.30 4.43 24.64
CA VAL A 93 5.43 3.02 25.04
C VAL A 93 6.05 3.01 26.43
N LYS A 94 5.28 2.53 27.40
CA LYS A 94 5.77 2.24 28.75
C LYS A 94 6.55 0.93 28.74
N ASP A 95 7.58 0.82 29.59
CA ASP A 95 8.34 -0.42 29.79
C ASP A 95 8.98 -0.92 28.47
N ALA A 96 9.45 0.02 27.65
CA ALA A 96 10.07 -0.30 26.36
C ALA A 96 11.48 -0.87 26.57
N ARG A 97 11.87 -1.88 25.78
CA ARG A 97 13.20 -2.48 25.85
C ARG A 97 14.31 -1.42 25.69
N GLU A 98 15.35 -1.56 26.50
CA GLU A 98 16.55 -0.70 26.42
C GLU A 98 17.57 -1.26 25.41
N ASP A 99 17.70 -2.59 25.35
CA ASP A 99 18.60 -3.31 24.45
C ASP A 99 17.84 -4.45 23.74
N TYR A 100 18.40 -4.98 22.65
CA TYR A 100 17.92 -6.19 21.98
C TYR A 100 18.13 -7.46 22.80
N ARG A 101 19.02 -7.43 23.81
CA ARG A 101 19.29 -8.55 24.73
C ARG A 101 18.98 -8.17 26.18
N GLY A 102 18.50 -9.12 26.96
CA GLY A 102 18.17 -8.92 28.39
C GLY A 102 16.77 -8.37 28.62
N LEU A 103 16.50 -7.96 29.87
CA LEU A 103 15.16 -7.60 30.37
C LEU A 103 15.06 -6.15 30.88
N LYS A 104 16.12 -5.34 30.71
CA LYS A 104 16.11 -3.93 31.10
C LYS A 104 15.18 -3.11 30.21
N LYS A 105 14.56 -2.09 30.79
CA LYS A 105 13.52 -1.29 30.16
C LYS A 105 13.66 0.18 30.53
N HIS A 106 13.39 1.04 29.56
CA HIS A 106 13.06 2.43 29.83
C HIS A 106 11.70 2.54 30.52
N ASP A 107 11.51 3.58 31.33
CA ASP A 107 10.19 3.87 31.92
C ASP A 107 9.17 4.21 30.81
N THR A 108 9.40 5.28 30.05
CA THR A 108 8.55 5.64 28.89
C THR A 108 9.40 6.17 27.74
N ILE A 109 9.17 5.64 26.54
CA ILE A 109 9.69 6.22 25.29
C ILE A 109 8.57 6.88 24.48
N GLN A 110 8.95 7.82 23.63
CA GLN A 110 8.04 8.60 22.79
C GLN A 110 8.25 8.27 21.31
N THR A 111 7.15 8.20 20.57
CA THR A 111 7.15 8.09 19.10
C THR A 111 6.08 9.00 18.51
N TRP A 112 6.30 9.47 17.29
CA TRP A 112 5.34 10.29 16.55
C TRP A 112 5.00 9.56 15.26
N ARG A 113 3.71 9.28 15.01
CA ARG A 113 3.32 8.39 13.92
C ARG A 113 2.35 9.09 12.99
N GLU A 114 2.74 9.26 11.74
CA GLU A 114 1.88 9.88 10.73
C GLU A 114 0.86 8.89 10.20
N TYR A 115 -0.38 9.34 10.03
CA TYR A 115 -1.47 8.62 9.40
C TYR A 115 -2.15 9.48 8.35
N LEU A 116 -2.62 8.84 7.28
CA LEU A 116 -3.53 9.41 6.29
C LEU A 116 -4.97 9.16 6.74
N TYR A 117 -5.79 10.20 6.73
CA TYR A 117 -7.23 10.15 6.97
C TYR A 117 -7.98 10.44 5.69
N ASP A 118 -9.15 9.82 5.55
CA ASP A 118 -10.04 9.95 4.40
C ASP A 118 -9.41 9.60 3.04
N ALA A 119 -8.30 8.86 3.06
CA ALA A 119 -7.63 8.35 1.87
C ALA A 119 -8.28 7.06 1.37
N GLU A 120 -8.53 7.00 0.06
CA GLU A 120 -8.97 5.80 -0.66
C GLU A 120 -8.04 5.57 -1.85
N PHE A 121 -7.71 4.31 -2.11
CA PHE A 121 -6.83 3.94 -3.22
C PHE A 121 -7.39 2.74 -3.97
N THR A 122 -7.27 2.78 -5.30
CA THR A 122 -7.43 1.60 -6.16
C THR A 122 -6.05 1.10 -6.56
N VAL A 123 -5.79 -0.18 -6.37
CA VAL A 123 -4.52 -0.82 -6.76
C VAL A 123 -4.81 -1.78 -7.91
N ALA A 124 -4.03 -1.69 -8.98
CA ALA A 124 -4.01 -2.67 -10.06
C ALA A 124 -2.73 -3.50 -9.95
N LEU A 125 -2.88 -4.82 -9.91
CA LEU A 125 -1.79 -5.79 -9.91
C LEU A 125 -1.78 -6.54 -11.24
N TRP A 126 -0.59 -6.85 -11.75
CA TRP A 126 -0.40 -7.72 -12.90
C TRP A 126 0.82 -8.62 -12.68
N ASN A 127 0.89 -9.74 -13.42
CA ASN A 127 2.08 -10.58 -13.41
C ASN A 127 3.18 -10.02 -14.33
N TYR A 128 4.43 -10.04 -13.88
CA TYR A 128 5.58 -9.85 -14.77
C TYR A 128 5.72 -11.03 -15.75
N PRO A 129 6.43 -10.88 -16.89
CA PRO A 129 6.55 -11.94 -17.89
C PRO A 129 7.11 -13.27 -17.38
N ASP A 130 7.98 -13.22 -16.36
CA ASP A 130 8.66 -14.34 -15.72
C ASP A 130 8.05 -14.72 -14.35
N ALA A 131 6.83 -14.25 -14.07
CA ALA A 131 6.15 -14.53 -12.82
C ALA A 131 5.93 -16.03 -12.60
N THR A 132 6.21 -16.49 -11.38
CA THR A 132 5.98 -17.89 -10.98
C THR A 132 4.76 -18.04 -10.07
N LEU A 133 4.22 -16.92 -9.57
CA LEU A 133 2.99 -16.87 -8.79
C LEU A 133 1.88 -16.21 -9.61
N ASP A 134 0.78 -16.93 -9.85
CA ASP A 134 -0.35 -16.48 -10.68
C ASP A 134 -1.32 -15.55 -9.93
N LEU A 135 -1.92 -14.58 -10.63
CA LEU A 135 -2.93 -13.68 -10.06
C LEU A 135 -4.14 -14.41 -9.45
N SER A 136 -4.51 -15.61 -9.92
CA SER A 136 -5.59 -16.43 -9.35
C SER A 136 -5.33 -16.86 -7.91
N VAL A 137 -4.05 -17.12 -7.59
CA VAL A 137 -3.63 -17.43 -6.22
C VAL A 137 -3.81 -16.20 -5.35
N LEU A 138 -3.42 -15.02 -5.84
CA LEU A 138 -3.63 -13.75 -5.12
C LEU A 138 -5.10 -13.44 -4.94
N GLU A 139 -5.92 -13.62 -5.98
CA GLU A 139 -7.36 -13.41 -5.93
C GLU A 139 -8.00 -14.23 -4.81
N THR A 140 -7.66 -15.52 -4.75
CA THR A 140 -8.14 -16.43 -3.70
C THR A 140 -7.70 -15.96 -2.32
N ALA A 141 -6.42 -15.57 -2.18
CA ALA A 141 -5.84 -15.12 -0.93
C ALA A 141 -6.45 -13.81 -0.43
N VAL A 142 -6.69 -12.82 -1.29
CA VAL A 142 -7.30 -11.54 -0.87
C VAL A 142 -8.79 -11.69 -0.52
N LYS A 143 -9.48 -12.67 -1.10
CA LYS A 143 -10.87 -13.02 -0.75
C LYS A 143 -10.95 -13.80 0.58
N LYS A 144 -9.92 -14.59 0.91
CA LYS A 144 -9.85 -15.43 2.12
C LYS A 144 -8.46 -15.33 2.75
N PRO A 145 -8.13 -14.19 3.40
CA PRO A 145 -6.78 -13.92 3.88
C PRO A 145 -6.41 -14.83 5.05
N TYR A 146 -5.18 -15.36 5.02
CA TYR A 146 -4.64 -16.20 6.09
C TYR A 146 -4.31 -15.39 7.36
N PHE A 147 -3.49 -14.34 7.23
CA PHE A 147 -3.25 -13.38 8.32
C PHE A 147 -4.17 -12.16 8.17
N THR A 148 -4.44 -11.48 9.29
CA THR A 148 -5.27 -10.26 9.31
C THR A 148 -4.69 -9.18 8.38
N PRO A 149 -5.38 -8.79 7.31
CA PRO A 149 -4.95 -7.69 6.45
C PRO A 149 -5.20 -6.34 7.15
N TYR A 150 -4.30 -5.39 6.94
CA TYR A 150 -4.41 -4.03 7.48
C TYR A 150 -3.72 -3.01 6.57
N LEU A 151 -4.13 -1.74 6.64
CA LEU A 151 -3.64 -0.67 5.77
C LEU A 151 -2.36 -0.06 6.34
N GLY A 152 -1.28 -0.84 6.25
CA GLY A 152 0.07 -0.48 6.65
C GLY A 152 0.39 -0.70 8.13
N ARG A 153 -0.42 -0.18 9.06
CA ARG A 153 -0.32 -0.51 10.50
C ARG A 153 -1.51 -1.35 10.94
N ARG A 154 -1.32 -2.25 11.92
CA ARG A 154 -2.37 -3.12 12.45
C ARG A 154 -3.57 -2.35 13.04
N SER A 155 -3.36 -1.11 13.47
CA SER A 155 -4.41 -0.20 13.94
C SER A 155 -5.30 0.38 12.83
N CYS A 156 -4.98 0.12 11.56
CA CYS A 156 -5.68 0.66 10.39
C CYS A 156 -6.53 -0.46 9.72
N PRO A 157 -7.77 -0.71 10.19
CA PRO A 157 -8.64 -1.71 9.61
C PRO A 157 -9.16 -1.29 8.23
N LEU A 158 -9.60 -2.27 7.45
CA LEU A 158 -10.34 -2.02 6.23
C LEU A 158 -11.82 -1.75 6.53
N THR A 159 -12.46 -0.88 5.75
CA THR A 159 -13.91 -0.60 5.82
C THR A 159 -14.72 -1.38 4.79
N ARG A 160 -14.05 -2.09 3.88
CA ARG A 160 -14.64 -2.96 2.86
C ARG A 160 -13.66 -4.08 2.47
N PRO A 161 -14.12 -5.13 1.76
CA PRO A 161 -13.23 -6.16 1.24
C PRO A 161 -12.13 -5.60 0.32
N LEU A 162 -10.94 -6.22 0.38
CA LEU A 162 -9.79 -5.91 -0.47
C LEU A 162 -10.09 -6.12 -1.95
N PHE A 163 -10.65 -7.29 -2.28
CA PHE A 163 -10.98 -7.66 -3.64
C PHE A 163 -12.04 -6.72 -4.21
N GLU A 164 -11.78 -6.18 -5.40
CA GLU A 164 -12.78 -5.49 -6.22
C GLU A 164 -13.17 -6.39 -7.39
N GLU A 165 -12.22 -6.65 -8.30
CA GLU A 165 -12.49 -7.37 -9.54
C GLU A 165 -11.18 -7.94 -10.12
N ARG A 166 -11.29 -8.93 -10.99
CA ARG A 166 -10.18 -9.40 -11.84
C ARG A 166 -10.68 -9.53 -13.28
N PHE A 167 -9.95 -8.96 -14.22
CA PHE A 167 -10.34 -8.97 -15.63
C PHE A 167 -9.16 -8.67 -16.57
N GLU A 168 -9.34 -9.01 -17.84
CA GLU A 168 -8.41 -8.63 -18.89
C GLU A 168 -8.66 -7.23 -19.44
N SER A 169 -7.57 -6.50 -19.66
CA SER A 169 -7.59 -5.18 -20.31
C SER A 169 -6.47 -5.06 -21.34
N SER A 170 -6.60 -4.11 -22.27
CA SER A 170 -5.57 -3.84 -23.27
C SER A 170 -4.31 -3.22 -22.65
N ASN A 171 -4.47 -2.34 -21.67
CA ASN A 171 -3.39 -1.71 -20.92
C ASN A 171 -3.87 -1.24 -19.53
N LEU A 172 -2.91 -0.76 -18.72
CA LEU A 172 -3.16 -0.32 -17.35
C LEU A 172 -4.13 0.86 -17.23
N LEU A 173 -4.05 1.85 -18.14
CA LEU A 173 -4.93 3.02 -18.11
C LEU A 173 -6.38 2.63 -18.41
N GLU A 174 -6.59 1.76 -19.41
CA GLU A 174 -7.90 1.20 -19.73
C GLU A 174 -8.45 0.33 -18.59
N ALA A 175 -7.58 -0.35 -17.83
CA ALA A 175 -8.01 -1.09 -16.64
C ALA A 175 -8.57 -0.14 -15.56
N PHE A 176 -7.88 0.98 -15.26
CA PHE A 176 -8.37 1.95 -14.29
C PHE A 176 -9.66 2.66 -14.74
N LYS A 177 -9.84 2.91 -16.04
CA LYS A 177 -11.08 3.52 -16.58
C LYS A 177 -12.33 2.66 -16.37
N ARG A 178 -12.19 1.35 -16.17
CA ARG A 178 -13.31 0.45 -15.88
C ARG A 178 -13.75 0.47 -14.41
N ILE A 179 -12.89 0.96 -13.52
CA ILE A 179 -13.11 0.86 -12.07
C ILE A 179 -13.39 2.23 -11.49
N ALA A 180 -14.56 2.40 -10.87
CA ALA A 180 -14.95 3.61 -10.15
C ALA A 180 -13.87 4.01 -9.12
N PRO A 181 -13.60 5.30 -8.87
CA PRO A 181 -14.27 6.49 -9.42
C PRO A 181 -13.80 6.91 -10.82
N TYR A 182 -13.10 6.05 -11.57
CA TYR A 182 -12.65 6.23 -12.96
C TYR A 182 -11.53 7.27 -13.16
N VAL A 183 -11.47 8.29 -12.31
CA VAL A 183 -10.50 9.38 -12.34
C VAL A 183 -9.60 9.36 -11.10
N GLY A 184 -8.41 9.94 -11.23
CA GLY A 184 -7.44 10.05 -10.14
C GLY A 184 -6.00 10.07 -10.66
N THR A 185 -5.06 10.50 -9.82
CA THR A 185 -3.63 10.42 -10.11
C THR A 185 -3.16 8.97 -9.98
N ILE A 186 -2.50 8.45 -11.00
CA ILE A 186 -1.98 7.08 -11.03
C ILE A 186 -0.46 7.10 -10.89
N TYR A 187 0.07 6.31 -9.97
CA TYR A 187 1.48 6.00 -9.79
C TYR A 187 1.73 4.55 -10.19
N SER A 188 2.57 4.32 -11.20
CA SER A 188 2.78 2.99 -11.79
C SER A 188 4.24 2.62 -11.87
N GLU A 189 4.53 1.34 -11.73
CA GLU A 189 5.85 0.76 -12.04
C GLU A 189 6.12 0.68 -13.54
N GLU A 190 5.09 0.45 -14.33
CA GLU A 190 5.17 0.47 -15.79
C GLU A 190 5.04 1.92 -16.30
N LYS A 191 5.74 2.23 -17.38
CA LYS A 191 5.70 3.56 -18.00
C LYS A 191 4.32 3.87 -18.58
N ILE A 192 3.64 4.85 -17.98
CA ILE A 192 2.29 5.33 -18.39
C ILE A 192 2.21 6.84 -18.64
N GLY A 193 3.35 7.53 -18.59
CA GLY A 193 3.48 8.97 -18.79
C GLY A 193 4.94 9.41 -18.64
N ASP A 194 5.19 10.69 -18.89
CA ASP A 194 6.55 11.25 -18.90
C ASP A 194 7.00 11.76 -17.53
N ARG A 195 6.07 12.06 -16.62
CA ARG A 195 6.38 12.47 -15.24
C ARG A 195 6.84 11.25 -14.44
N MET A 196 7.91 11.43 -13.68
CA MET A 196 8.45 10.39 -12.81
C MET A 196 8.72 10.92 -11.39
N LYS A 197 8.60 10.03 -10.40
CA LYS A 197 9.02 10.29 -9.02
C LYS A 197 9.88 9.13 -8.53
N ARG A 198 10.98 9.44 -7.86
CA ARG A 198 11.83 8.45 -7.21
C ARG A 198 11.34 8.22 -5.79
N VAL A 199 11.23 6.96 -5.39
CA VAL A 199 10.83 6.55 -4.04
C VAL A 199 11.75 5.44 -3.53
N ARG A 200 11.81 5.22 -2.21
CA ARG A 200 12.62 4.19 -1.57
C ARG A 200 11.74 3.17 -0.84
N ASP A 201 11.11 2.29 -1.60
CA ASP A 201 10.09 1.37 -1.10
C ASP A 201 10.20 -0.07 -1.65
N VAL A 202 11.29 -0.42 -2.33
CA VAL A 202 11.56 -1.81 -2.76
C VAL A 202 12.19 -2.57 -1.58
N PRO A 203 11.54 -3.60 -1.01
CA PRO A 203 12.12 -4.36 0.10
C PRO A 203 13.33 -5.18 -0.36
N LEU A 204 14.47 -5.05 0.33
CA LEU A 204 15.64 -5.90 0.11
C LEU A 204 15.49 -7.19 0.91
N ILE A 205 15.02 -8.27 0.28
CA ILE A 205 14.63 -9.49 0.98
C ILE A 205 15.83 -10.18 1.67
N ASN A 206 17.01 -10.11 1.05
CA ASN A 206 18.26 -10.62 1.63
C ASN A 206 18.89 -9.69 2.68
N GLN A 207 18.41 -8.46 2.83
CA GLN A 207 18.84 -7.49 3.85
C GLN A 207 17.63 -7.03 4.66
N PRO A 208 17.25 -7.77 5.72
CA PRO A 208 15.97 -7.59 6.38
C PRO A 208 15.78 -6.15 6.86
N ARG A 209 14.59 -5.61 6.60
CA ARG A 209 14.18 -4.25 6.99
C ARG A 209 14.98 -3.12 6.32
N GLN A 210 15.63 -3.40 5.19
CA GLN A 210 16.25 -2.41 4.32
C GLN A 210 15.47 -2.26 3.01
N PHE A 211 15.57 -1.09 2.39
CA PHE A 211 14.82 -0.74 1.18
C PHE A 211 15.72 -0.10 0.13
N ALA A 212 15.47 -0.43 -1.14
CA ALA A 212 16.11 0.17 -2.31
C ALA A 212 15.19 1.19 -3.00
N GLY A 213 15.80 2.02 -3.83
CA GLY A 213 15.10 3.02 -4.63
C GLY A 213 14.48 2.43 -5.90
N ARG A 214 13.37 3.01 -6.35
CA ARG A 214 12.78 2.77 -7.68
C ARG A 214 12.16 4.03 -8.26
N ASN A 215 11.83 3.98 -9.54
CA ASN A 215 11.08 5.03 -10.23
C ASN A 215 9.62 4.64 -10.33
N LEU A 216 8.74 5.63 -10.16
CA LEU A 216 7.31 5.55 -10.43
C LEU A 216 6.97 6.51 -11.56
N TYR A 217 6.14 6.06 -12.50
CA TYR A 217 5.60 6.87 -13.59
C TYR A 217 4.21 7.39 -13.22
N ILE A 218 3.95 8.65 -13.53
CA ILE A 218 2.76 9.37 -13.06
C ILE A 218 1.86 9.73 -14.24
N HIS A 219 0.59 9.35 -14.15
CA HIS A 219 -0.46 9.72 -15.09
C HIS A 219 -1.61 10.45 -14.38
N GLY A 220 -2.14 11.52 -15.00
CA GLY A 220 -3.24 12.31 -14.43
C GLY A 220 -2.87 13.18 -13.23
N GLY A 221 -3.80 14.03 -12.78
CA GLY A 221 -3.61 14.94 -11.65
C GLY A 221 -2.70 16.15 -11.90
N GLY A 222 -2.95 17.24 -11.15
CA GLY A 222 -2.04 18.39 -11.07
C GLY A 222 -0.67 17.99 -10.48
N HIS A 223 0.31 18.89 -10.51
CA HIS A 223 1.56 18.65 -9.77
C HIS A 223 1.21 18.49 -8.29
N VAL A 224 1.35 17.27 -7.75
CA VAL A 224 1.23 17.00 -6.32
C VAL A 224 2.65 17.19 -5.75
N PRO A 225 2.94 18.29 -5.04
CA PRO A 225 4.23 18.46 -4.38
C PRO A 225 4.45 17.32 -3.38
N GLU A 226 5.72 17.00 -3.14
CA GLU A 226 6.15 15.88 -2.29
C GLU A 226 5.52 15.87 -0.89
#